data_AF-A0AAV6J236-F1
#
_entry.id   AF-A0AAV6J236-F1
#
_cell.length_a   1.000
_cell.length_b   1.000
_cell.length_c   1.000
_cell.angle_alpha   90.00
_cell.angle_beta   90.00
_cell.angle_gamma   90.00
#
_symmetry.space_group_name_H-M   'P 1'
#
loop_
_entity.id
_entity.type
_entity.pdbx_description
1 polymer ?
#
loop_
_entity_poly.entity_id
_entity_poly.type
_entity_poly.pdbx_seq_one_letter_code
_entity_poly.pdbx_strand_id
1 'polypeptide(L)'
;MKETEMGSKDEILEALKKEAVDLESKFLKFLGFMWNPLSWVMEAAAIMAIALANGGGKPPDWQDFVGIITLLVINSTISFIEENNAGNAAASLMARLAPKAKSALTGESLPVTKSPGDGVYSGSTCKQGEIEAVVIATGVHTFFGKAAHLVDSTNQVGHFQKARAGIQEVHFLPFNPTDKRTALTYIDSEGKMHRVSKGAPEQILNLAHNKSEIERRVHAVIDKFAERGLRSLAVAYQEVPEGRKESPGGPWQFTGLMPLFDPPRHDSAETITRALNLGVSVKMITGDQLAIAKETGRRLGMGTNMYPSSALLGQHKDESIIALPVDELIEKADGFAGVFPEHKYEIVKRLQARKHICGMTGDGVNDAPALKKADIGIAVADATDAARSASDIVLTEPGLSVIISAVLTSRAIFQRMKNYTVSLGCIHGIYAVSITIRIVLGFMLLALIWQFDFPPFMVLIIAILNDGLYSVIF
;
A
#
# COMPACT_ATOMS: atom_id res chain seq x y z
N MET A 1 21.14 48.17 3.10
CA MET A 1 21.77 46.88 2.70
C MET A 1 20.61 45.91 2.49
N LYS A 2 20.47 45.38 1.27
CA LYS A 2 19.34 44.55 0.84
C LYS A 2 19.26 43.28 1.68
N GLU A 3 18.10 43.02 2.29
CA GLU A 3 17.73 41.70 2.80
C GLU A 3 17.51 40.77 1.60
N THR A 4 18.34 39.74 1.50
CA THR A 4 18.20 38.68 0.52
C THR A 4 17.06 37.76 1.00
N GLU A 5 15.98 37.68 0.22
CA GLU A 5 14.86 36.77 0.44
C GLU A 5 15.36 35.33 0.63
N MET A 6 15.24 34.80 1.84
CA MET A 6 15.33 33.37 2.09
C MET A 6 14.06 32.72 1.50
N GLY A 7 14.23 31.95 0.43
CA GLY A 7 13.18 31.11 -0.15
C GLY A 7 12.49 30.27 0.92
N SER A 8 11.19 30.03 0.71
CA SER A 8 10.33 29.29 1.64
C SER A 8 11.00 27.99 2.09
N LYS A 9 10.92 27.64 3.37
CA LYS A 9 11.41 26.36 3.91
C LYS A 9 10.93 25.14 3.09
N ASP A 10 9.79 25.26 2.41
CA ASP A 10 9.27 24.25 1.49
C ASP A 10 10.14 24.09 0.23
N GLU A 11 10.65 25.19 -0.35
CA GLU A 11 11.60 25.13 -1.49
C GLU A 11 12.93 24.51 -1.08
N ILE A 12 13.39 24.79 0.15
CA ILE A 12 14.63 24.21 0.68
C ILE A 12 14.44 22.71 0.97
N LEU A 13 13.29 22.29 1.50
CA LEU A 13 13.02 20.86 1.76
C LEU A 13 12.78 20.07 0.45
N GLU A 14 12.17 20.70 -0.54
CA GLU A 14 12.00 20.15 -1.89
C GLU A 14 13.34 20.08 -2.64
N ALA A 15 14.22 21.07 -2.45
CA ALA A 15 15.60 21.06 -2.93
C ALA A 15 16.45 19.98 -2.24
N LEU A 16 16.35 19.82 -0.92
CA LEU A 16 17.05 18.79 -0.15
C LEU A 16 16.57 17.36 -0.49
N LYS A 17 15.27 17.18 -0.78
CA LYS A 17 14.75 15.89 -1.31
C LYS A 17 15.21 15.61 -2.74
N LYS A 18 15.35 16.65 -3.57
CA LYS A 18 15.96 16.54 -4.90
C LYS A 18 17.43 16.14 -4.81
N GLU A 19 18.18 16.73 -3.88
CA GLU A 19 19.61 16.41 -3.65
C GLU A 19 19.84 14.98 -3.13
N ALA A 20 18.88 14.39 -2.40
CA ALA A 20 19.01 13.02 -1.90
C ALA A 20 18.71 11.93 -2.96
N VAL A 21 18.07 12.29 -4.08
CA VAL A 21 17.62 11.33 -5.12
C VAL A 21 18.44 11.40 -6.41
N ASP A 22 19.22 12.45 -6.65
CA ASP A 22 19.95 12.61 -7.91
C ASP A 22 21.32 13.27 -7.70
N LEU A 23 22.28 12.51 -7.13
CA LEU A 23 23.67 12.95 -6.98
C LEU A 23 24.56 12.59 -8.18
N GLU A 24 24.04 11.84 -9.16
CA GLU A 24 24.76 11.64 -10.41
C GLU A 24 24.47 12.78 -11.39
N SER A 25 25.50 13.54 -11.73
CA SER A 25 25.45 14.38 -12.92
C SER A 25 24.95 13.54 -14.10
N LYS A 26 24.05 14.08 -14.92
CA LYS A 26 23.56 13.42 -16.15
C LYS A 26 24.70 12.85 -17.01
N PHE A 27 25.87 13.49 -16.94
CA PHE A 27 27.09 13.04 -17.58
C PHE A 27 27.72 11.77 -16.95
N LEU A 28 27.76 11.68 -15.62
CA LEU A 28 28.21 10.49 -14.89
C LEU A 28 27.26 9.31 -15.14
N LYS A 29 25.95 9.57 -15.16
CA LYS A 29 24.95 8.58 -15.50
C LYS A 29 25.13 8.05 -16.92
N PHE A 30 25.39 8.94 -17.88
CA PHE A 30 25.73 8.57 -19.27
C PHE A 30 26.98 7.66 -19.33
N LEU A 31 28.05 8.02 -18.62
CA LEU A 31 29.27 7.22 -18.52
C LEU A 31 29.02 5.84 -17.87
N GLY A 32 28.08 5.75 -16.93
CA GLY A 32 27.66 4.49 -16.32
C GLY A 32 27.12 3.48 -17.34
N PHE A 33 26.38 3.92 -18.36
CA PHE A 33 25.91 3.04 -19.44
C PHE A 33 27.02 2.50 -20.34
N MET A 34 28.11 3.26 -20.47
CA MET A 34 29.30 2.81 -21.20
C MET A 34 30.11 1.75 -20.43
N TRP A 35 29.88 1.60 -19.12
CA TRP A 35 30.72 0.80 -18.24
C TRP A 35 30.02 -0.47 -17.72
N ASN A 36 29.22 -1.12 -18.57
CA ASN A 36 28.62 -2.42 -18.26
C ASN A 36 29.52 -3.58 -18.71
N PRO A 37 29.35 -4.82 -18.18
CA PRO A 37 30.21 -5.95 -18.55
C PRO A 37 30.26 -6.28 -20.04
N LEU A 38 29.18 -6.01 -20.79
CA LEU A 38 29.15 -6.22 -22.24
C LEU A 38 29.98 -5.15 -22.97
N SER A 39 29.89 -3.89 -22.54
CA SER A 39 30.71 -2.79 -23.04
C SER A 39 32.21 -3.03 -22.82
N TRP A 40 32.60 -3.64 -21.69
CA TRP A 40 34.01 -4.03 -21.46
C TRP A 40 34.51 -5.05 -22.47
N VAL A 41 33.68 -6.03 -22.85
CA VAL A 41 34.03 -7.01 -23.89
C VAL A 41 34.18 -6.31 -25.24
N MET A 42 33.31 -5.35 -25.55
CA MET A 42 33.38 -4.56 -26.78
C MET A 42 34.61 -3.63 -26.81
N GLU A 43 34.97 -3.03 -25.68
CA GLU A 43 36.17 -2.21 -25.54
C GLU A 43 37.44 -3.07 -25.70
N ALA A 44 37.46 -4.26 -25.10
CA ALA A 44 38.54 -5.23 -25.31
C ALA A 44 38.65 -5.65 -26.79
N ALA A 45 37.52 -5.85 -27.48
CA ALA A 45 37.51 -6.15 -28.92
C ALA A 45 38.04 -4.97 -29.76
N ALA A 46 37.68 -3.73 -29.41
CA ALA A 46 38.21 -2.54 -30.06
C ALA A 46 39.74 -2.40 -29.88
N ILE A 47 40.24 -2.63 -28.66
CA ILE A 47 41.68 -2.62 -28.36
C ILE A 47 42.39 -3.76 -29.11
N MET A 48 41.79 -4.94 -29.17
CA MET A 48 42.32 -6.10 -29.88
C MET A 48 42.47 -5.84 -31.39
N ALA A 49 41.53 -5.11 -32.02
CA ALA A 49 41.62 -4.72 -33.42
C ALA A 49 42.87 -3.87 -33.71
N ILE A 50 43.24 -2.96 -32.81
CA ILE A 50 44.47 -2.16 -32.93
C ILE A 50 45.72 -3.00 -32.61
N ALA A 51 45.67 -3.80 -31.55
CA ALA A 51 46.82 -4.54 -31.05
C ALA A 51 47.29 -5.63 -32.03
N LEU A 52 46.36 -6.35 -32.66
CA LEU A 52 46.69 -7.40 -33.63
C LEU A 52 47.21 -6.83 -34.96
N ALA A 53 46.74 -5.64 -35.36
CA ALA A 53 47.18 -5.01 -36.61
C ALA A 53 48.62 -4.46 -36.52
N ASN A 54 49.05 -4.02 -35.33
CA ASN A 54 50.41 -3.50 -35.11
C ASN A 54 51.54 -4.57 -35.11
N GLY A 55 51.21 -5.86 -35.17
CA GLY A 55 52.18 -6.96 -35.13
C GLY A 55 52.62 -7.52 -36.51
N GLY A 56 51.92 -7.17 -37.60
CA GLY A 56 52.05 -7.87 -38.89
C GLY A 56 52.46 -7.03 -40.10
N GLY A 57 52.84 -5.75 -39.93
CA GLY A 57 53.19 -4.86 -41.05
C GLY A 57 52.01 -4.44 -41.95
N LYS A 58 50.76 -4.71 -41.52
CA LYS A 58 49.53 -4.20 -42.13
C LYS A 58 49.14 -2.87 -41.46
N PRO A 59 48.48 -1.94 -42.17
CA PRO A 59 47.97 -0.72 -41.55
C PRO A 59 46.97 -1.08 -40.44
N PRO A 60 46.98 -0.38 -39.30
CA PRO A 60 46.00 -0.58 -38.24
C PRO A 60 44.56 -0.45 -38.74
N ASP A 61 43.69 -1.39 -38.37
CA ASP A 61 42.26 -1.41 -38.72
C ASP A 61 41.47 -0.35 -37.93
N TRP A 62 41.82 0.91 -38.16
CA TRP A 62 41.18 2.08 -37.54
C TRP A 62 39.69 2.16 -37.82
N GLN A 63 39.23 1.60 -38.95
CA GLN A 63 37.82 1.59 -39.33
C GLN A 63 36.98 0.75 -38.37
N ASP A 64 37.47 -0.43 -37.97
CA ASP A 64 36.77 -1.31 -37.04
C ASP A 64 36.81 -0.75 -35.61
N PHE A 65 37.94 -0.19 -35.18
CA PHE A 65 38.04 0.51 -33.89
C PHE A 65 37.04 1.67 -33.79
N VAL A 66 37.04 2.58 -34.77
CA VAL A 66 36.13 3.73 -34.78
C VAL A 66 34.68 3.25 -34.89
N GLY A 67 34.43 2.19 -35.65
CA GLY A 67 33.11 1.57 -35.78
C GLY A 67 32.57 1.02 -34.46
N ILE A 68 33.36 0.26 -33.71
CA ILE A 68 32.97 -0.31 -32.41
C ILE A 68 32.73 0.79 -31.37
N ILE A 69 33.61 1.80 -31.32
CA ILE A 69 33.42 2.96 -30.42
C ILE A 69 32.15 3.73 -30.80
N THR A 70 31.86 3.90 -32.09
CA THR A 70 30.63 4.56 -32.56
C THR A 70 29.39 3.78 -32.15
N LEU A 71 29.40 2.45 -32.27
CA LEU A 71 28.30 1.60 -31.80
C LEU A 71 28.10 1.74 -30.28
N LEU A 72 29.16 1.74 -29.48
CA LEU A 72 29.06 1.95 -28.04
C LEU A 72 28.43 3.30 -27.71
N VAL A 73 28.85 4.37 -28.39
CA VAL A 73 28.28 5.71 -28.20
C VAL A 73 26.80 5.75 -28.59
N ILE A 74 26.41 5.14 -29.71
CA ILE A 74 25.01 5.07 -30.15
C ILE A 74 24.16 4.31 -29.13
N ASN A 75 24.61 3.12 -28.71
CA ASN A 75 23.90 2.28 -27.75
C ASN A 75 23.73 2.99 -26.40
N SER A 76 24.80 3.60 -25.88
CA SER A 76 24.72 4.37 -24.64
C SER A 76 23.81 5.60 -24.77
N THR A 77 23.76 6.24 -25.95
CA THR A 77 22.85 7.37 -26.21
C THR A 77 21.39 6.92 -26.19
N ILE A 78 21.06 5.80 -26.84
CA ILE A 78 19.70 5.24 -26.84
C ILE A 78 19.29 4.88 -25.41
N SER A 79 20.12 4.11 -24.69
CA SER A 79 19.84 3.71 -23.30
C SER A 79 19.67 4.92 -22.38
N PHE A 80 20.49 5.95 -22.54
CA PHE A 80 20.37 7.19 -21.75
C PHE A 80 19.06 7.93 -22.03
N ILE A 81 18.64 8.04 -23.29
CA ILE A 81 17.37 8.69 -23.66
C ILE A 81 16.17 7.91 -23.11
N GLU A 82 16.17 6.58 -23.28
CA GLU A 82 15.13 5.70 -22.77
C GLU A 82 15.03 5.78 -21.25
N GLU A 83 16.14 5.70 -20.53
CA GLU A 83 16.15 5.78 -19.07
C GLU A 83 15.74 7.17 -18.57
N ASN A 84 16.14 8.25 -19.25
CA ASN A 84 15.71 9.59 -18.87
C ASN A 84 14.21 9.81 -19.12
N ASN A 85 13.66 9.26 -20.21
CA ASN A 85 12.22 9.29 -20.47
C ASN A 85 11.43 8.46 -19.44
N ALA A 86 11.91 7.25 -19.12
CA ALA A 86 11.34 6.42 -18.07
C ALA A 86 11.43 7.10 -16.70
N GLY A 87 12.56 7.75 -16.40
CA GLY A 87 12.79 8.52 -15.18
C GLY A 87 11.84 9.70 -15.04
N ASN A 88 11.59 10.45 -16.11
CA ASN A 88 10.60 11.54 -16.11
C ASN A 88 9.17 11.03 -15.88
N ALA A 89 8.80 9.90 -16.50
CA ALA A 89 7.52 9.25 -16.26
C ALA A 89 7.40 8.77 -14.80
N ALA A 90 8.45 8.15 -14.26
CA ALA A 90 8.53 7.70 -12.88
C ALA A 90 8.48 8.87 -11.88
N ALA A 91 9.11 10.00 -12.19
CA ALA A 91 9.06 11.21 -11.36
C ALA A 91 7.62 11.73 -11.19
N SER A 92 6.80 11.65 -12.24
CA SER A 92 5.38 12.01 -12.15
C SER A 92 4.58 11.09 -11.22
N LEU A 93 4.95 9.80 -11.17
CA LEU A 93 4.39 8.82 -10.24
C LEU A 93 4.90 9.05 -8.82
N MET A 94 6.20 9.30 -8.65
CA MET A 94 6.81 9.61 -7.35
C MET A 94 6.24 10.90 -6.77
N ALA A 95 5.91 11.91 -7.57
CA ALA A 95 5.24 13.12 -7.10
C ALA A 95 3.83 12.85 -6.55
N ARG A 96 3.13 11.83 -7.07
CA ARG A 96 1.82 11.39 -6.54
C ARG A 96 1.94 10.54 -5.27
N LEU A 97 3.01 9.75 -5.17
CA LEU A 97 3.33 8.89 -4.02
C LEU A 97 4.05 9.65 -2.90
N ALA A 98 4.65 10.80 -3.21
CA ALA A 98 5.36 11.62 -2.25
C ALA A 98 4.41 11.89 -1.07
N PRO A 99 4.89 11.69 0.18
CA PRO A 99 4.05 11.85 1.35
C PRO A 99 3.49 13.28 1.35
N LYS A 100 2.20 13.41 1.02
CA LYS A 100 1.40 14.62 1.25
C LYS A 100 1.07 14.72 2.73
N ALA A 101 2.09 14.58 3.56
CA ALA A 101 1.92 14.63 4.98
C ALA A 101 2.00 16.12 5.35
N LYS A 102 0.86 16.75 5.05
CA LYS A 102 0.54 18.15 5.30
C LYS A 102 -0.90 18.32 5.82
N SER A 103 -1.56 17.29 6.35
CA SER A 103 -3.04 17.32 6.36
C SER A 103 -3.72 16.90 7.66
N ALA A 104 -3.58 17.73 8.69
CA ALA A 104 -4.76 17.94 9.55
C ALA A 104 -4.97 19.40 9.94
N LEU A 105 -3.92 20.25 10.00
CA LEU A 105 -4.13 21.68 10.30
C LEU A 105 -3.01 22.65 9.85
N THR A 106 -1.74 22.28 9.99
CA THR A 106 -0.58 23.09 9.53
C THR A 106 0.19 22.41 8.42
N GLY A 107 0.08 21.10 8.45
CA GLY A 107 0.68 20.24 7.52
C GLY A 107 2.17 20.05 7.70
N GLU A 108 2.50 19.25 8.69
CA GLU A 108 3.80 18.63 8.75
C GLU A 108 3.56 17.15 9.07
N SER A 109 4.36 16.29 8.43
CA SER A 109 4.21 14.84 8.45
C SER A 109 4.57 14.19 9.77
N LEU A 110 5.43 14.87 10.51
CA LEU A 110 6.00 14.38 11.75
C LEU A 110 5.34 15.10 12.93
N PRO A 111 5.16 14.41 14.06
CA PRO A 111 4.75 15.06 15.30
C PRO A 111 5.73 16.21 15.62
N VAL A 112 5.19 17.42 15.75
CA VAL A 112 5.99 18.61 16.08
C VAL A 112 6.12 18.70 17.59
N THR A 113 7.36 18.70 18.09
CA THR A 113 7.63 18.94 19.50
C THR A 113 7.26 20.37 19.86
N LYS A 114 6.46 20.54 20.91
CA LYS A 114 6.02 21.84 21.42
C LYS A 114 6.65 22.10 22.78
N SER A 115 7.24 23.27 22.94
CA SER A 115 7.86 23.72 24.19
C SER A 115 6.96 24.74 24.91
N PRO A 116 7.15 24.96 26.22
CA PRO A 116 6.44 26.00 26.95
C PRO A 116 6.60 27.37 26.28
N GLY A 117 5.47 28.00 25.92
CA GLY A 117 5.42 29.26 25.16
C GLY A 117 4.97 29.10 23.70
N ASP A 118 4.97 27.88 23.16
CA ASP A 118 4.49 27.62 21.79
C ASP A 118 2.96 27.53 21.70
N GLY A 119 2.42 28.07 20.61
CA GLY A 119 1.00 27.91 20.28
C GLY A 119 0.66 26.48 19.82
N VAL A 120 -0.46 25.96 20.32
CA VAL A 120 -1.09 24.69 19.91
C VAL A 120 -2.47 24.99 19.31
N TYR A 121 -2.81 24.31 18.21
CA TYR A 121 -4.04 24.60 17.45
C TYR A 121 -5.16 23.62 17.76
N SER A 122 -6.41 24.11 17.68
CA SER A 122 -7.62 23.31 17.82
C SER A 122 -7.66 22.20 16.76
N GLY A 123 -7.84 20.94 17.18
CA GLY A 123 -7.85 19.76 16.32
C GLY A 123 -6.51 19.01 16.26
N SER A 124 -5.45 19.53 16.89
CA SER A 124 -4.20 18.77 17.07
C SER A 124 -4.36 17.66 18.12
N THR A 125 -3.76 16.50 17.88
CA THR A 125 -3.76 15.37 18.82
C THR A 125 -2.38 15.23 19.49
N CYS A 126 -2.36 15.17 20.82
CA CYS A 126 -1.12 14.88 21.54
C CYS A 126 -0.72 13.42 21.28
N LYS A 127 0.46 13.20 20.69
CA LYS A 127 0.98 11.85 20.43
C LYS A 127 1.76 11.29 21.62
N GLN A 128 2.49 12.14 22.35
CA GLN A 128 3.32 11.79 23.50
C GLN A 128 3.46 12.99 24.45
N GLY A 129 3.45 12.73 25.77
CA GLY A 129 3.64 13.74 26.82
C GLY A 129 2.33 14.36 27.35
N GLU A 130 2.48 15.17 28.40
CA GLU A 130 1.43 15.97 29.02
C GLU A 130 1.98 17.37 29.31
N ILE A 131 1.18 18.40 29.03
CA ILE A 131 1.54 19.79 29.30
C ILE A 131 0.33 20.54 29.84
N GLU A 132 0.56 21.50 30.72
CA GLU A 132 -0.42 22.50 31.08
C GLU A 132 -0.36 23.65 30.08
N ALA A 133 -1.51 24.08 29.57
CA ALA A 133 -1.60 25.13 28.56
C ALA A 133 -2.71 26.13 28.88
N VAL A 134 -2.47 27.40 28.52
CA VAL A 134 -3.46 28.47 28.64
C VAL A 134 -4.27 28.54 27.34
N VAL A 135 -5.60 28.49 27.45
CA VAL A 135 -6.49 28.57 26.29
C VAL A 135 -6.53 30.01 25.78
N ILE A 136 -6.04 30.24 24.56
CA ILE A 136 -5.92 31.58 23.95
C ILE A 136 -7.18 31.93 23.11
N ALA A 137 -7.83 30.94 22.51
CA ALA A 137 -9.05 31.11 21.71
C ALA A 137 -9.91 29.84 21.75
N THR A 138 -11.24 29.99 21.69
CA THR A 138 -12.21 28.89 21.71
C THR A 138 -13.20 28.98 20.55
N GLY A 139 -13.78 27.83 20.18
CA GLY A 139 -14.84 27.73 19.17
C GLY A 139 -14.46 28.34 17.80
N VAL A 140 -15.34 29.19 17.27
CA VAL A 140 -15.19 29.85 15.95
C VAL A 140 -13.98 30.79 15.87
N HIS A 141 -13.41 31.20 17.00
CA HIS A 141 -12.21 32.06 17.03
C HIS A 141 -10.90 31.26 16.89
N THR A 142 -10.97 29.94 16.88
CA THR A 142 -9.83 29.07 16.56
C THR A 142 -9.60 29.02 15.05
N PHE A 143 -8.37 28.67 14.63
CA PHE A 143 -8.04 28.53 13.20
C PHE A 143 -8.94 27.51 12.49
N PHE A 144 -9.16 26.34 13.12
CA PHE A 144 -10.10 25.32 12.64
C PHE A 144 -11.54 25.83 12.62
N GLY A 145 -11.96 26.53 13.67
CA GLY A 145 -13.32 27.08 13.79
C GLY A 145 -13.64 28.13 12.73
N LYS A 146 -12.69 29.00 12.37
CA LYS A 146 -12.83 29.95 11.26
C LYS A 146 -12.94 29.24 9.92
N ALA A 147 -12.11 28.21 9.67
CA ALA A 147 -12.17 27.43 8.45
C ALA A 147 -13.49 26.65 8.33
N ALA A 148 -13.95 26.03 9.41
CA ALA A 148 -15.24 25.34 9.45
C ALA A 148 -16.42 26.30 9.25
N HIS A 149 -16.40 27.48 9.87
CA HIS A 149 -17.42 28.52 9.67
C HIS A 149 -17.45 29.06 8.24
N LEU A 150 -16.31 29.10 7.54
CA LEU A 150 -16.22 29.48 6.13
C LEU A 150 -16.79 28.40 5.19
N VAL A 151 -16.86 27.14 5.63
CA VAL A 151 -17.49 26.03 4.89
C VAL A 151 -19.01 25.95 5.21
N ASP A 152 -19.44 26.49 6.35
CA ASP A 152 -20.85 26.51 6.78
C ASP A 152 -21.74 27.48 5.98
N SER A 153 -21.17 28.29 5.07
CA SER A 153 -21.93 29.18 4.18
C SER A 153 -22.60 28.48 2.98
N THR A 154 -22.59 27.15 2.92
CA THR A 154 -23.35 26.37 1.93
C THR A 154 -24.63 25.79 2.54
N ASN A 155 -25.78 26.29 2.04
CA ASN A 155 -27.16 26.00 2.46
C ASN A 155 -27.60 24.52 2.34
N GLN A 156 -27.13 23.66 3.24
CA GLN A 156 -27.83 22.42 3.61
C GLN A 156 -27.57 22.14 5.10
N VAL A 157 -28.61 22.24 5.93
CA VAL A 157 -28.55 21.86 7.35
C VAL A 157 -28.19 20.37 7.44
N GLY A 158 -26.92 20.07 7.68
CA GLY A 158 -26.42 18.70 7.70
C GLY A 158 -27.12 17.86 8.77
N HIS A 159 -27.33 16.57 8.50
CA HIS A 159 -27.94 15.62 9.45
C HIS A 159 -27.28 15.64 10.85
N PHE A 160 -26.01 16.01 10.92
CA PHE A 160 -25.26 16.19 12.16
C PHE A 160 -25.77 17.35 13.04
N GLN A 161 -26.12 18.49 12.43
CA GLN A 161 -26.70 19.64 13.15
C GLN A 161 -28.09 19.31 13.69
N LYS A 162 -28.89 18.53 12.94
CA LYS A 162 -30.20 18.04 13.42
C LYS A 162 -30.07 17.08 14.60
N ALA A 163 -29.09 16.17 14.58
CA ALA A 163 -28.86 15.22 15.66
C ALA A 163 -28.38 15.89 16.96
N ARG A 164 -27.80 17.08 16.86
CA ARG A 164 -27.31 17.88 18.01
C ARG A 164 -28.25 19.03 18.39
N ALA A 165 -29.38 19.17 17.71
CA ALA A 165 -30.35 20.22 18.02
C ALA A 165 -30.92 20.02 19.43
N GLY A 166 -30.91 21.07 20.24
CA GLY A 166 -31.42 21.04 21.63
C GLY A 166 -30.51 20.36 22.65
N ILE A 167 -29.26 20.03 22.26
CA ILE A 167 -28.30 19.35 23.13
C ILE A 167 -27.01 20.18 23.25
N GLN A 168 -26.61 20.51 24.48
CA GLN A 168 -25.34 21.15 24.75
C GLN A 168 -24.27 20.10 25.10
N GLU A 169 -23.29 19.91 24.21
CA GLU A 169 -22.18 18.99 24.44
C GLU A 169 -21.24 19.51 25.54
N VAL A 170 -20.96 18.67 26.55
CA VAL A 170 -20.05 18.98 27.66
C VAL A 170 -18.70 18.30 27.47
N HIS A 171 -18.72 17.01 27.11
CA HIS A 171 -17.51 16.21 26.94
C HIS A 171 -17.75 15.04 25.99
N PHE A 172 -16.78 14.79 25.12
CA PHE A 172 -16.78 13.65 24.20
C PHE A 172 -15.58 12.75 24.48
N LEU A 173 -15.86 11.49 24.76
CA LEU A 173 -14.87 10.43 24.86
C LEU A 173 -14.69 9.80 23.46
N PRO A 174 -13.56 10.05 22.78
CA PRO A 174 -13.31 9.51 21.44
C PRO A 174 -13.08 8.00 21.47
N PHE A 175 -13.10 7.38 20.29
CA PHE A 175 -12.94 5.93 20.17
C PHE A 175 -11.52 5.52 20.53
N ASN A 176 -11.41 4.52 21.40
CA ASN A 176 -10.14 3.87 21.74
C ASN A 176 -10.22 2.38 21.36
N PRO A 177 -9.25 1.82 20.60
CA PRO A 177 -9.22 0.40 20.24
C PRO A 177 -9.29 -0.57 21.44
N THR A 178 -8.79 -0.15 22.61
CA THR A 178 -8.85 -0.96 23.84
C THR A 178 -10.25 -0.97 24.44
N ASP A 179 -10.88 0.20 24.57
CA ASP A 179 -12.21 0.34 25.18
C ASP A 179 -13.36 -0.01 24.22
N LYS A 180 -13.10 0.05 22.90
CA LYS A 180 -14.04 -0.20 21.79
C LYS A 180 -15.39 0.51 21.94
N ARG A 181 -15.39 1.70 22.56
CA ARG A 181 -16.58 2.53 22.77
C ARG A 181 -16.27 4.01 22.57
N THR A 182 -17.32 4.79 22.41
CA THR A 182 -17.33 6.26 22.43
C THR A 182 -18.45 6.71 23.35
N ALA A 183 -18.28 7.84 24.03
CA ALA A 183 -19.32 8.38 24.88
C ALA A 183 -19.46 9.89 24.70
N LEU A 184 -20.69 10.39 24.81
CA LEU A 184 -21.01 11.81 24.76
C LEU A 184 -21.72 12.16 26.06
N THR A 185 -21.19 13.13 26.80
CA THR A 185 -21.86 13.76 27.94
C THR A 185 -22.43 15.08 27.48
N TYR A 186 -23.72 15.28 27.73
CA TYR A 186 -24.44 16.46 27.25
C TYR A 186 -25.48 16.94 28.26
N ILE A 187 -25.90 18.19 28.12
CA ILE A 187 -27.00 18.79 28.87
C ILE A 187 -28.18 18.95 27.91
N ASP A 188 -29.36 18.50 28.34
CA ASP A 188 -30.60 18.65 27.57
C ASP A 188 -31.20 20.07 27.72
N SER A 189 -32.31 20.33 27.03
CA SER A 189 -33.05 21.59 27.14
C SER A 189 -33.65 21.85 28.53
N GLU A 190 -33.77 20.83 29.38
CA GLU A 190 -34.26 20.94 30.76
C GLU A 190 -33.14 21.21 31.78
N GLY A 191 -31.88 21.28 31.33
CA GLY A 191 -30.72 21.48 32.19
C GLY A 191 -30.22 20.21 32.90
N LYS A 192 -30.76 19.03 32.57
CA LYS A 192 -30.27 17.75 33.12
C LYS A 192 -29.09 17.23 32.30
N MET A 193 -28.12 16.67 33.02
CA MET A 193 -26.93 16.10 32.41
C MET A 193 -27.11 14.60 32.14
N HIS A 194 -26.84 14.23 30.90
CA HIS A 194 -26.97 12.87 30.38
C HIS A 194 -25.66 12.39 29.79
N ARG A 195 -25.48 11.08 29.78
CA ARG A 195 -24.33 10.45 29.13
C ARG A 195 -24.80 9.27 28.30
N VAL A 196 -24.47 9.30 27.01
CA VAL A 196 -24.74 8.21 26.07
C VAL A 196 -23.45 7.59 25.62
N SER A 197 -23.46 6.28 25.40
CA SER A 197 -22.31 5.51 24.93
C SER A 197 -22.73 4.62 23.78
N LYS A 198 -21.86 4.49 22.79
CA LYS A 198 -22.00 3.53 21.68
C LYS A 198 -20.69 2.77 21.50
N GLY A 199 -20.77 1.49 21.19
CA GLY A 199 -19.58 0.66 21.04
C GLY A 199 -19.86 -0.80 20.72
N ALA A 200 -18.82 -1.62 20.87
CA ALA A 200 -18.92 -3.06 20.73
C ALA A 200 -19.95 -3.63 21.74
N PRO A 201 -20.86 -4.52 21.32
CA PRO A 201 -21.92 -5.02 22.19
C PRO A 201 -21.46 -5.60 23.53
N GLU A 202 -20.40 -6.40 23.54
CA GLU A 202 -19.80 -6.95 24.76
C GLU A 202 -19.35 -5.87 25.75
N GLN A 203 -18.74 -4.79 25.24
CA GLN A 203 -18.23 -3.71 26.08
C GLN A 203 -19.35 -2.86 26.65
N ILE A 204 -20.41 -2.64 25.89
CA ILE A 204 -21.59 -1.90 26.37
C ILE A 204 -22.41 -2.77 27.34
N LEU A 205 -22.50 -4.07 27.09
CA LEU A 205 -23.18 -5.03 27.97
C LEU A 205 -22.49 -5.12 29.35
N ASN A 206 -21.15 -5.05 29.38
CA ASN A 206 -20.38 -5.00 30.63
C ASN A 206 -20.64 -3.74 31.48
N LEU A 207 -21.16 -2.66 30.88
CA LEU A 207 -21.52 -1.46 31.62
C LEU A 207 -22.92 -1.54 32.23
N ALA A 208 -23.80 -2.32 31.62
CA ALA A 208 -25.20 -2.37 31.99
C ALA A 208 -25.39 -2.94 33.41
N HIS A 209 -26.17 -2.25 34.23
CA HIS A 209 -26.44 -2.67 35.61
C HIS A 209 -27.16 -4.02 35.71
N ASN A 210 -27.97 -4.37 34.70
CA ASN A 210 -28.76 -5.59 34.64
C ASN A 210 -28.16 -6.66 33.70
N LYS A 211 -26.83 -6.67 33.51
CA LYS A 211 -26.10 -7.56 32.60
C LYS A 211 -26.64 -9.00 32.63
N SER A 212 -26.67 -9.64 33.80
CA SER A 212 -27.00 -11.07 33.94
C SER A 212 -28.40 -11.44 33.43
N GLU A 213 -29.35 -10.49 33.41
CA GLU A 213 -30.71 -10.72 32.92
C GLU A 213 -30.80 -10.55 31.40
N ILE A 214 -30.14 -9.53 30.84
CA ILE A 214 -30.25 -9.18 29.42
C ILE A 214 -29.23 -9.90 28.53
N GLU A 215 -28.13 -10.40 29.09
CA GLU A 215 -26.99 -10.99 28.38
C GLU A 215 -27.44 -12.08 27.39
N ARG A 216 -28.22 -13.06 27.84
CA ARG A 216 -28.75 -14.13 26.97
C ARG A 216 -29.56 -13.59 25.79
N ARG A 217 -30.39 -12.57 26.03
CA ARG A 217 -31.24 -11.97 24.99
C ARG A 217 -30.41 -11.16 24.00
N VAL A 218 -29.41 -10.42 24.49
CA VAL A 218 -28.49 -9.60 23.70
C VAL A 218 -27.66 -10.49 22.77
N HIS A 219 -27.05 -11.56 23.29
CA HIS A 219 -26.29 -12.50 22.47
C HIS A 219 -27.16 -13.15 21.38
N ALA A 220 -28.37 -13.61 21.72
CA ALA A 220 -29.27 -14.21 20.73
C ALA A 220 -29.62 -13.25 19.57
N VAL A 221 -29.75 -11.94 19.83
CA VAL A 221 -30.00 -10.93 18.79
C VAL A 221 -28.73 -10.65 17.98
N ILE A 222 -27.56 -10.59 18.61
CA ILE A 222 -26.27 -10.42 17.93
C ILE A 222 -26.03 -11.58 16.97
N ASP A 223 -26.28 -12.81 17.40
CA ASP A 223 -26.15 -14.00 16.57
C ASP A 223 -27.10 -13.95 15.38
N LYS A 224 -28.36 -13.55 15.59
CA LYS A 224 -29.34 -13.36 14.51
C LYS A 224 -28.94 -12.26 13.52
N PHE A 225 -28.26 -11.21 13.97
CA PHE A 225 -27.68 -10.20 13.10
C PHE A 225 -26.47 -10.75 12.33
N ALA A 226 -25.61 -11.51 13.00
CA ALA A 226 -24.43 -12.12 12.40
C ALA A 226 -24.79 -13.15 11.32
N GLU A 227 -25.84 -13.98 11.52
CA GLU A 227 -26.40 -14.89 10.52
C GLU A 227 -26.86 -14.16 9.25
N ARG A 228 -27.25 -12.89 9.37
CA ARG A 228 -27.65 -12.03 8.25
C ARG A 228 -26.49 -11.21 7.70
N GLY A 229 -25.28 -11.36 8.23
CA GLY A 229 -24.09 -10.60 7.83
C GLY A 229 -24.13 -9.15 8.28
N LEU A 230 -24.82 -8.86 9.39
CA LEU A 230 -24.98 -7.52 9.94
C LEU A 230 -24.07 -7.36 11.16
N ARG A 231 -23.26 -6.31 11.17
CA ARG A 231 -22.44 -5.93 12.34
C ARG A 231 -23.35 -5.33 13.41
N SER A 232 -23.10 -5.66 14.67
CA SER A 232 -23.90 -5.14 15.78
C SER A 232 -23.21 -3.97 16.45
N LEU A 233 -23.92 -2.86 16.65
CA LEU A 233 -23.49 -1.73 17.50
C LEU A 233 -24.45 -1.59 18.68
N ALA A 234 -23.94 -1.59 19.90
CA ALA A 234 -24.77 -1.37 21.07
C ALA A 234 -24.77 0.09 21.50
N VAL A 235 -25.88 0.51 22.08
CA VAL A 235 -26.07 1.83 22.68
C VAL A 235 -26.52 1.70 24.14
N ALA A 236 -25.95 2.53 25.00
CA ALA A 236 -26.33 2.63 26.40
C ALA A 236 -26.47 4.10 26.83
N TYR A 237 -27.28 4.31 27.85
CA TYR A 237 -27.62 5.60 28.39
C TYR A 237 -27.48 5.59 29.92
N GLN A 238 -27.03 6.70 30.48
CA GLN A 238 -27.09 6.95 31.92
C GLN A 238 -27.39 8.42 32.18
N GLU A 239 -28.02 8.70 33.32
CA GLU A 239 -28.15 10.06 33.86
C GLU A 239 -26.94 10.40 34.72
N VAL A 240 -26.59 11.69 34.81
CA VAL A 240 -25.50 12.20 35.66
C VAL A 240 -26.07 13.22 36.65
N PRO A 241 -26.65 12.78 37.78
CA PRO A 241 -27.39 13.65 38.70
C PRO A 241 -26.52 14.72 39.38
N GLU A 242 -25.23 14.43 39.56
CA GLU A 242 -24.28 15.34 40.22
C GLU A 242 -23.87 16.54 39.35
N GLY A 243 -24.25 16.56 38.06
CA GLY A 243 -23.98 17.66 37.14
C GLY A 243 -22.49 17.93 36.88
N ARG A 244 -21.60 17.01 37.27
CA ARG A 244 -20.15 17.11 37.04
C ARG A 244 -19.68 16.11 36.00
N LYS A 245 -18.80 16.56 35.10
CA LYS A 245 -18.19 15.74 34.04
C LYS A 245 -17.47 14.48 34.55
N GLU A 246 -16.80 14.59 35.70
CA GLU A 246 -15.97 13.53 36.31
C GLU A 246 -16.80 12.54 37.14
N SER A 247 -18.07 12.84 37.39
CA SER A 247 -18.93 11.94 38.14
C SER A 247 -19.13 10.62 37.38
N PRO A 248 -19.08 9.47 38.07
CA PRO A 248 -19.40 8.19 37.45
C PRO A 248 -20.84 8.14 36.93
N GLY A 249 -21.74 8.98 37.47
CA GLY A 249 -23.15 9.03 37.10
C GLY A 249 -23.95 7.86 37.69
N GLY A 250 -25.21 7.73 37.25
CA GLY A 250 -26.08 6.63 37.63
C GLY A 250 -25.75 5.31 36.90
N PRO A 251 -26.54 4.24 37.15
CA PRO A 251 -26.35 2.96 36.48
C PRO A 251 -26.60 3.07 34.98
N TRP A 252 -25.72 2.46 34.16
CA TRP A 252 -25.94 2.39 32.72
C TRP A 252 -27.13 1.50 32.37
N GLN A 253 -28.02 2.02 31.54
CA GLN A 253 -29.14 1.32 30.94
C GLN A 253 -28.76 0.90 29.52
N PHE A 254 -28.85 -0.40 29.23
CA PHE A 254 -28.66 -0.91 27.88
C PHE A 254 -29.89 -0.58 27.04
N THR A 255 -29.76 0.37 26.11
CA THR A 255 -30.91 0.89 25.35
C THR A 255 -31.25 -0.01 24.18
N GLY A 256 -30.26 -0.55 23.48
CA GLY A 256 -30.51 -1.42 22.32
C GLY A 256 -29.30 -1.76 21.47
N LEU A 257 -29.56 -2.59 20.45
CA LEU A 257 -28.62 -2.99 19.42
C LEU A 257 -29.09 -2.43 18.07
N MET A 258 -28.15 -1.87 17.32
CA MET A 258 -28.37 -1.40 15.96
C MET A 258 -27.58 -2.29 14.98
N PRO A 259 -28.25 -2.93 14.00
CA PRO A 259 -27.56 -3.63 12.94
C PRO A 259 -26.98 -2.63 11.94
N LEU A 260 -25.71 -2.80 11.60
CA LEU A 260 -24.99 -2.09 10.58
C LEU A 260 -24.72 -3.06 9.43
N PHE A 261 -25.04 -2.64 8.21
CA PHE A 261 -24.74 -3.41 7.02
C PHE A 261 -23.56 -2.74 6.31
N ASP A 262 -22.50 -3.52 6.06
CA ASP A 262 -21.40 -3.10 5.21
C ASP A 262 -21.57 -3.79 3.85
N PRO A 263 -22.19 -3.11 2.86
CA PRO A 263 -22.46 -3.72 1.57
C PRO A 263 -21.14 -4.01 0.85
N PRO A 264 -20.97 -5.22 0.28
CA PRO A 264 -19.85 -5.47 -0.61
C PRO A 264 -19.91 -4.51 -1.80
N ARG A 265 -18.76 -4.11 -2.32
CA ARG A 265 -18.72 -3.30 -3.54
C ARG A 265 -19.30 -4.11 -4.70
N HIS A 266 -19.96 -3.42 -5.62
CA HIS A 266 -20.65 -4.03 -6.76
C HIS A 266 -19.73 -4.88 -7.64
N ASP A 267 -18.44 -4.52 -7.72
CA ASP A 267 -17.41 -5.18 -8.52
C ASP A 267 -16.73 -6.36 -7.80
N SER A 268 -16.91 -6.51 -6.49
CA SER A 268 -16.09 -7.42 -5.67
C SER A 268 -16.34 -8.89 -6.01
N ALA A 269 -17.60 -9.29 -6.23
CA ALA A 269 -17.94 -10.67 -6.57
C ALA A 269 -17.34 -11.10 -7.92
N GLU A 270 -17.54 -10.30 -8.97
CA GLU A 270 -16.95 -10.56 -10.30
C GLU A 270 -15.42 -10.59 -10.23
N THR A 271 -14.83 -9.69 -9.46
CA THR A 271 -13.39 -9.61 -9.28
C THR A 271 -12.82 -10.87 -8.62
N ILE A 272 -13.48 -11.41 -7.59
CA ILE A 272 -13.05 -12.65 -6.94
C ILE A 272 -13.11 -13.82 -7.93
N THR A 273 -14.19 -13.93 -8.71
CA THR A 273 -14.29 -14.94 -9.77
C THR A 273 -13.17 -14.79 -10.81
N ARG A 274 -12.88 -13.56 -11.23
CA ARG A 274 -11.80 -13.28 -12.18
C ARG A 274 -10.42 -13.62 -11.60
N ALA A 275 -10.19 -13.34 -10.33
CA ALA A 275 -8.95 -13.68 -9.63
C ALA A 275 -8.73 -15.21 -9.62
N LEU A 276 -9.78 -15.98 -9.27
CA LEU A 276 -9.75 -17.44 -9.26
C LEU A 276 -9.47 -18.01 -10.65
N ASN A 277 -10.10 -17.47 -11.70
CA ASN A 277 -9.82 -17.86 -13.09
C ASN A 277 -8.38 -17.57 -13.53
N LEU A 278 -7.72 -16.61 -12.91
CA LEU A 278 -6.30 -16.29 -13.13
C LEU A 278 -5.35 -17.10 -12.22
N GLY A 279 -5.88 -18.03 -11.42
CA GLY A 279 -5.11 -18.83 -10.47
C GLY A 279 -4.62 -18.03 -9.26
N VAL A 280 -5.27 -16.92 -8.93
CA VAL A 280 -4.99 -16.12 -7.72
C VAL A 280 -6.05 -16.45 -6.67
N SER A 281 -5.66 -17.13 -5.60
CA SER A 281 -6.54 -17.39 -4.46
C SER A 281 -6.73 -16.12 -3.64
N VAL A 282 -7.98 -15.72 -3.43
CA VAL A 282 -8.35 -14.57 -2.60
C VAL A 282 -8.80 -15.08 -1.24
N LYS A 283 -8.16 -14.60 -0.17
CA LYS A 283 -8.50 -14.96 1.22
C LYS A 283 -9.01 -13.74 1.98
N MET A 284 -10.18 -13.84 2.62
CA MET A 284 -10.73 -12.76 3.44
C MET A 284 -9.97 -12.63 4.76
N ILE A 285 -9.62 -11.41 5.16
CA ILE A 285 -9.05 -11.11 6.48
C ILE A 285 -9.91 -10.02 7.11
N THR A 286 -10.65 -10.35 8.18
CA THR A 286 -11.54 -9.39 8.85
C THR A 286 -11.42 -9.46 10.37
N GLY A 287 -11.63 -8.32 11.03
CA GLY A 287 -11.81 -8.22 12.47
C GLY A 287 -13.22 -8.58 12.96
N ASP A 288 -14.16 -8.81 12.03
CA ASP A 288 -15.53 -9.24 12.35
C ASP A 288 -15.59 -10.67 12.88
N GLN A 289 -16.71 -11.02 13.49
CA GLN A 289 -16.99 -12.38 13.92
C GLN A 289 -17.13 -13.34 12.72
N LEU A 290 -16.86 -14.62 12.96
CA LEU A 290 -16.85 -15.65 11.92
C LEU A 290 -18.17 -15.77 11.17
N ALA A 291 -19.32 -15.64 11.85
CA ALA A 291 -20.63 -15.71 11.22
C ALA A 291 -20.84 -14.60 10.18
N ILE A 292 -20.43 -13.36 10.50
CA ILE A 292 -20.50 -12.22 9.56
C ILE A 292 -19.57 -12.45 8.37
N ALA A 293 -18.35 -12.91 8.63
CA ALA A 293 -17.37 -13.21 7.59
C ALA A 293 -17.88 -14.28 6.61
N LYS A 294 -18.44 -15.38 7.14
CA LYS A 294 -19.01 -16.47 6.33
C LYS A 294 -20.19 -16.00 5.48
N GLU A 295 -21.09 -15.21 6.03
CA GLU A 295 -22.23 -14.68 5.27
C GLU A 295 -21.78 -13.69 4.19
N THR A 296 -20.78 -12.85 4.49
CA THR A 296 -20.18 -11.94 3.49
C THR A 296 -19.47 -12.72 2.39
N GLY A 297 -18.67 -13.74 2.75
CA GLY A 297 -18.01 -14.64 1.82
C GLY A 297 -18.99 -15.41 0.93
N ARG A 298 -20.11 -15.87 1.49
CA ARG A 298 -21.19 -16.54 0.74
C ARG A 298 -21.79 -15.62 -0.32
N ARG A 299 -22.07 -14.35 0.04
CA ARG A 299 -22.61 -13.35 -0.92
C ARG A 299 -21.61 -12.97 -2.00
N LEU A 300 -20.33 -12.94 -1.67
CA LEU A 300 -19.24 -12.62 -2.59
C LEU A 300 -18.81 -13.80 -3.48
N GLY A 301 -19.28 -15.02 -3.20
CA GLY A 301 -18.87 -16.22 -3.93
C GLY A 301 -17.44 -16.69 -3.60
N MET A 302 -16.89 -16.29 -2.44
CA MET A 302 -15.54 -16.66 -2.00
C MET A 302 -15.48 -18.06 -1.34
N GLY A 303 -16.62 -18.60 -0.93
CA GLY A 303 -16.71 -19.81 -0.11
C GLY A 303 -16.97 -19.51 1.36
N THR A 304 -17.19 -20.56 2.14
CA THR A 304 -17.52 -20.48 3.58
C THR A 304 -16.52 -21.23 4.45
N ASN A 305 -15.40 -21.70 3.88
CA ASN A 305 -14.37 -22.41 4.63
C ASN A 305 -13.46 -21.43 5.39
N MET A 306 -14.07 -20.70 6.33
CA MET A 306 -13.42 -19.67 7.12
C MET A 306 -13.22 -20.11 8.57
N TYR A 307 -12.13 -19.64 9.18
CA TYR A 307 -11.74 -20.00 10.54
C TYR A 307 -11.51 -18.77 11.41
N PRO A 308 -11.74 -18.86 12.74
CA PRO A 308 -11.39 -17.77 13.64
C PRO A 308 -9.86 -17.70 13.81
N SER A 309 -9.32 -16.52 14.09
CA SER A 309 -7.87 -16.38 14.30
C SER A 309 -7.36 -17.15 15.52
N SER A 310 -8.22 -17.45 16.50
CA SER A 310 -7.87 -18.28 17.67
C SER A 310 -7.50 -19.73 17.28
N ALA A 311 -8.08 -20.26 16.19
CA ALA A 311 -7.72 -21.58 15.67
C ALA A 311 -6.28 -21.60 15.11
N LEU A 312 -5.72 -20.44 14.75
CA LEU A 312 -4.37 -20.31 14.21
C LEU A 312 -3.28 -20.34 15.29
N LEU A 313 -3.64 -19.97 16.53
CA LEU A 313 -2.73 -19.92 17.68
C LEU A 313 -2.61 -21.26 18.43
N GLY A 314 -3.34 -22.30 18.01
CA GLY A 314 -3.35 -23.60 18.68
C GLY A 314 -3.95 -23.56 20.10
N GLN A 315 -4.66 -22.49 20.48
CA GLN A 315 -5.16 -22.28 21.85
C GLN A 315 -6.55 -22.90 22.12
N HIS A 316 -7.18 -23.58 21.16
CA HIS A 316 -8.36 -24.40 21.41
C HIS A 316 -8.17 -25.85 20.93
N LYS A 317 -8.18 -26.77 21.91
CA LYS A 317 -8.37 -28.21 21.73
C LYS A 317 -9.85 -28.48 21.40
N ASP A 318 -10.29 -28.16 20.20
CA ASP A 318 -11.55 -28.74 19.69
C ASP A 318 -11.20 -30.05 18.98
N GLU A 319 -11.78 -31.16 19.45
CA GLU A 319 -11.43 -32.52 19.01
C GLU A 319 -11.62 -32.77 17.50
N SER A 320 -12.39 -31.91 16.81
CA SER A 320 -12.62 -31.96 15.36
C SER A 320 -11.58 -31.21 14.51
N ILE A 321 -10.78 -30.32 15.11
CA ILE A 321 -9.72 -29.53 14.42
C ILE A 321 -8.38 -30.30 14.39
N ILE A 322 -8.30 -31.44 15.09
CA ILE A 322 -7.07 -32.22 15.33
C ILE A 322 -6.49 -32.87 14.05
N ALA A 323 -7.23 -32.95 12.94
CA ALA A 323 -6.79 -33.74 11.79
C ALA A 323 -5.75 -33.05 10.86
N LEU A 324 -5.62 -31.71 10.88
CA LEU A 324 -4.75 -30.99 9.94
C LEU A 324 -3.75 -30.08 10.66
N PRO A 325 -2.46 -30.07 10.27
CA PRO A 325 -1.51 -29.06 10.70
C PRO A 325 -2.05 -27.66 10.40
N VAL A 326 -1.85 -26.70 11.32
CA VAL A 326 -2.36 -25.31 11.20
C VAL A 326 -1.97 -24.67 9.86
N ASP A 327 -0.80 -25.00 9.32
CA ASP A 327 -0.33 -24.46 8.05
C ASP A 327 -1.15 -24.97 6.85
N GLU A 328 -1.61 -26.22 6.88
CA GLU A 328 -2.49 -26.78 5.84
C GLU A 328 -3.91 -26.22 5.97
N LEU A 329 -4.36 -25.96 7.20
CA LEU A 329 -5.61 -25.26 7.45
C LEU A 329 -5.57 -23.84 6.87
N ILE A 330 -4.48 -23.10 7.10
CA ILE A 330 -4.30 -21.75 6.54
C ILE A 330 -4.30 -21.78 5.01
N GLU A 331 -3.63 -22.76 4.43
CA GLU A 331 -3.54 -22.96 2.99
C GLU A 331 -4.91 -23.25 2.36
N LYS A 332 -5.74 -24.09 3.01
CA LYS A 332 -7.09 -24.45 2.53
C LYS A 332 -8.20 -23.47 2.92
N ALA A 333 -7.96 -22.54 3.84
CA ALA A 333 -8.98 -21.60 4.31
C ALA A 333 -9.30 -20.52 3.27
N ASP A 334 -10.58 -20.19 3.12
CA ASP A 334 -11.06 -19.08 2.28
C ASP A 334 -10.97 -17.73 3.01
N GLY A 335 -10.80 -17.74 4.34
CA GLY A 335 -10.65 -16.52 5.12
C GLY A 335 -10.54 -16.73 6.62
N PHE A 336 -10.18 -15.64 7.29
CA PHE A 336 -9.96 -15.58 8.73
C PHE A 336 -10.77 -14.43 9.34
N ALA A 337 -11.43 -14.73 10.46
CA ALA A 337 -12.28 -13.80 11.19
C ALA A 337 -11.71 -13.50 12.59
N GLY A 338 -12.08 -12.36 13.15
CA GLY A 338 -11.58 -11.89 14.46
C GLY A 338 -10.08 -11.60 14.47
N VAL A 339 -9.50 -11.25 13.31
CA VAL A 339 -8.05 -11.16 13.12
C VAL A 339 -7.51 -9.88 13.76
N PHE A 340 -6.52 -10.04 14.65
CA PHE A 340 -5.75 -8.95 15.24
C PHE A 340 -4.50 -8.65 14.39
N PRO A 341 -3.86 -7.48 14.57
CA PRO A 341 -2.69 -7.08 13.77
C PRO A 341 -1.56 -8.13 13.77
N GLU A 342 -1.30 -8.77 14.91
CA GLU A 342 -0.27 -9.80 15.06
C GLU A 342 -0.61 -11.06 14.24
N HIS A 343 -1.90 -11.40 14.17
CA HIS A 343 -2.39 -12.55 13.42
C HIS A 343 -2.25 -12.32 11.90
N LYS A 344 -2.45 -11.09 11.42
CA LYS A 344 -2.25 -10.73 10.01
C LYS A 344 -0.82 -11.05 9.55
N TYR A 345 0.16 -10.62 10.35
CA TYR A 345 1.57 -10.90 10.08
C TYR A 345 1.88 -12.41 10.05
N GLU A 346 1.36 -13.15 11.03
CA GLU A 346 1.62 -14.60 11.13
C GLU A 346 0.98 -15.40 9.98
N ILE A 347 -0.24 -15.02 9.54
CA ILE A 347 -0.90 -15.64 8.37
C ILE A 347 -0.04 -15.49 7.12
N VAL A 348 0.44 -14.28 6.83
CA VAL A 348 1.31 -14.01 5.67
C VAL A 348 2.61 -14.80 5.77
N LYS A 349 3.27 -14.78 6.93
CA LYS A 349 4.52 -15.50 7.16
C LYS A 349 4.38 -17.00 6.92
N ARG A 350 3.27 -17.62 7.35
CA ARG A 350 3.03 -19.05 7.15
C ARG A 350 2.70 -19.41 5.71
N LEU A 351 1.93 -18.58 5.01
CA LEU A 351 1.69 -18.76 3.57
C LEU A 351 3.00 -18.64 2.77
N GLN A 352 3.87 -17.69 3.11
CA GLN A 352 5.21 -17.58 2.53
C GLN A 352 6.10 -18.80 2.81
N ALA A 353 6.06 -19.35 4.03
CA ALA A 353 6.79 -20.56 4.38
C ALA A 353 6.35 -21.78 3.54
N ARG A 354 5.10 -21.78 3.06
CA ARG A 354 4.55 -22.76 2.11
C ARG A 354 4.85 -22.45 0.64
N LYS A 355 5.72 -21.46 0.36
CA LYS A 355 6.13 -21.01 -0.97
C LYS A 355 5.02 -20.34 -1.81
N HIS A 356 3.95 -19.88 -1.16
CA HIS A 356 2.96 -19.02 -1.83
C HIS A 356 3.50 -17.59 -1.91
N ILE A 357 3.36 -16.97 -3.09
CA ILE A 357 3.60 -15.52 -3.25
C ILE A 357 2.38 -14.79 -2.70
N CYS A 358 2.58 -14.03 -1.63
CA CYS A 358 1.50 -13.43 -0.87
C CYS A 358 1.38 -11.94 -1.18
N GLY A 359 0.25 -11.56 -1.78
CA GLY A 359 -0.19 -10.16 -1.87
C GLY A 359 -1.09 -9.81 -0.68
N MET A 360 -0.75 -8.81 0.11
CA MET A 360 -1.56 -8.36 1.24
C MET A 360 -2.11 -6.96 1.01
N THR A 361 -3.40 -6.77 1.25
CA THR A 361 -4.03 -5.44 1.22
C THR A 361 -4.20 -4.89 2.64
N GLY A 362 -4.07 -3.58 2.79
CA GLY A 362 -4.25 -2.90 4.08
C GLY A 362 -4.48 -1.40 3.96
N ASP A 363 -5.08 -0.82 4.99
CA ASP A 363 -5.46 0.60 5.06
C ASP A 363 -4.90 1.31 6.30
N GLY A 364 -4.81 0.61 7.43
CA GLY A 364 -4.41 1.17 8.72
C GLY A 364 -2.94 1.01 9.08
N VAL A 365 -2.52 1.78 10.09
CA VAL A 365 -1.20 1.67 10.75
C VAL A 365 -0.92 0.27 11.28
N ASN A 366 -1.98 -0.45 11.66
CA ASN A 366 -1.92 -1.81 12.20
C ASN A 366 -1.54 -2.85 11.13
N ASP A 367 -1.72 -2.54 9.86
CA ASP A 367 -1.44 -3.46 8.76
C ASP A 367 -0.01 -3.31 8.24
N ALA A 368 0.69 -2.25 8.64
CA ALA A 368 2.05 -1.95 8.19
C ALA A 368 3.05 -3.11 8.39
N PRO A 369 3.08 -3.83 9.54
CA PRO A 369 3.98 -4.97 9.70
C PRO A 369 3.68 -6.12 8.73
N ALA A 370 2.40 -6.37 8.46
CA ALA A 370 1.95 -7.45 7.58
C ALA A 370 2.14 -7.10 6.10
N LEU A 371 1.90 -5.83 5.72
CA LEU A 371 2.19 -5.28 4.40
C LEU A 371 3.67 -5.40 4.06
N LYS A 372 4.56 -5.00 4.97
CA LYS A 372 6.01 -5.09 4.78
C LYS A 372 6.52 -6.53 4.76
N LYS A 373 5.80 -7.46 5.39
CA LYS A 373 6.17 -8.88 5.42
C LYS A 373 5.77 -9.60 4.13
N ALA A 374 4.65 -9.20 3.52
CA ALA A 374 4.15 -9.76 2.28
C ALA A 374 5.17 -9.62 1.14
N ASP A 375 5.09 -10.50 0.14
CA ASP A 375 5.92 -10.38 -1.07
C ASP A 375 5.50 -9.15 -1.88
N ILE A 376 4.22 -8.77 -1.77
CA ILE A 376 3.66 -7.55 -2.33
C ILE A 376 2.68 -6.95 -1.32
N GLY A 377 3.11 -5.90 -0.63
CA GLY A 377 2.24 -5.06 0.19
C GLY A 377 1.44 -4.08 -0.68
N ILE A 378 0.12 -4.04 -0.54
CA ILE A 378 -0.80 -3.21 -1.33
C ILE A 378 -1.56 -2.27 -0.39
N ALA A 379 -1.26 -0.97 -0.44
CA ALA A 379 -2.04 0.04 0.26
C ALA A 379 -3.24 0.49 -0.58
N VAL A 380 -4.42 0.54 0.03
CA VAL A 380 -5.62 1.07 -0.63
C VAL A 380 -5.56 2.60 -0.80
N ALA A 381 -6.39 3.17 -1.68
CA ALA A 381 -6.39 4.60 -1.98
C ALA A 381 -6.57 5.49 -0.73
N ASP A 382 -7.42 5.07 0.20
CA ASP A 382 -7.69 5.81 1.45
C ASP A 382 -6.79 5.38 2.62
N ALA A 383 -5.70 4.63 2.34
CA ALA A 383 -4.80 4.14 3.36
C ALA A 383 -4.02 5.27 4.04
N THR A 384 -3.71 5.06 5.33
CA THR A 384 -2.84 5.93 6.12
C THR A 384 -1.45 6.05 5.51
N ASP A 385 -0.77 7.18 5.73
CA ASP A 385 0.61 7.40 5.23
C ASP A 385 1.59 6.32 5.72
N ALA A 386 1.36 5.78 6.92
CA ALA A 386 2.13 4.66 7.45
C ALA A 386 1.94 3.38 6.64
N ALA A 387 0.70 3.05 6.26
CA ALA A 387 0.40 1.89 5.41
C ALA A 387 0.99 2.07 4.00
N ARG A 388 0.87 3.27 3.42
CA ARG A 388 1.46 3.60 2.09
C ARG A 388 2.99 3.50 2.09
N SER A 389 3.63 3.91 3.18
CA SER A 389 5.09 3.82 3.32
C SER A 389 5.59 2.39 3.57
N ALA A 390 4.73 1.51 4.09
CA ALA A 390 5.05 0.11 4.34
C ALA A 390 4.72 -0.81 3.15
N SER A 391 3.92 -0.34 2.19
CA SER A 391 3.50 -1.09 1.00
C SER A 391 4.45 -0.89 -0.19
N ASP A 392 4.58 -1.92 -1.02
CA ASP A 392 5.32 -1.86 -2.29
C ASP A 392 4.49 -1.20 -3.42
N ILE A 393 3.16 -1.33 -3.34
CA ILE A 393 2.21 -0.77 -4.31
C ILE A 393 1.15 0.04 -3.57
N VAL A 394 0.87 1.25 -4.06
CA VAL A 394 -0.23 2.09 -3.56
C VAL A 394 -1.27 2.25 -4.66
N LEU A 395 -2.50 1.86 -4.36
CA LEU A 395 -3.64 2.05 -5.26
C LEU A 395 -4.08 3.50 -5.22
N THR A 396 -4.39 4.08 -6.37
CA THR A 396 -4.96 5.44 -6.46
C THR A 396 -6.48 5.43 -6.57
N GLU A 397 -7.05 4.26 -6.84
CA GLU A 397 -8.48 4.02 -6.94
C GLU A 397 -8.88 2.94 -5.92
N PRO A 398 -10.06 3.06 -5.27
CA PRO A 398 -10.53 2.07 -4.33
C PRO A 398 -11.16 0.88 -5.05
N GLY A 399 -10.94 -0.34 -4.55
CA GLY A 399 -11.60 -1.54 -5.05
C GLY A 399 -10.65 -2.71 -5.29
N LEU A 400 -11.18 -3.93 -5.21
CA LEU A 400 -10.40 -5.14 -5.47
C LEU A 400 -10.10 -5.30 -6.98
N SER A 401 -10.96 -4.75 -7.84
CA SER A 401 -10.86 -4.84 -9.31
C SER A 401 -9.55 -4.27 -9.84
N VAL A 402 -9.08 -3.16 -9.26
CA VAL A 402 -7.82 -2.51 -9.60
C VAL A 402 -6.63 -3.45 -9.38
N ILE A 403 -6.65 -4.24 -8.31
CA ILE A 403 -5.59 -5.21 -8.01
C ILE A 403 -5.53 -6.30 -9.09
N ILE A 404 -6.68 -6.81 -9.53
CA ILE A 404 -6.72 -7.83 -10.59
C ILE A 404 -6.28 -7.27 -11.94
N SER A 405 -6.67 -6.05 -12.27
CA SER A 405 -6.17 -5.34 -13.46
C SER A 405 -4.66 -5.12 -13.40
N ALA A 406 -4.12 -4.79 -12.23
CA ALA A 406 -2.68 -4.67 -12.01
C ALA A 406 -1.95 -6.01 -12.19
N VAL A 407 -2.49 -7.11 -11.66
CA VAL A 407 -1.93 -8.46 -11.84
C VAL A 407 -1.92 -8.87 -13.31
N LEU A 408 -3.00 -8.61 -14.05
CA LEU A 408 -3.07 -8.89 -15.49
C LEU A 408 -2.03 -8.10 -16.29
N THR A 409 -1.94 -6.80 -16.03
CA THR A 409 -0.99 -5.91 -16.70
C THR A 409 0.45 -6.31 -16.37
N SER A 410 0.72 -6.62 -15.10
CA SER A 410 2.02 -7.11 -14.64
C SER A 410 2.40 -8.42 -15.34
N ARG A 411 1.48 -9.39 -15.47
CA ARG A 411 1.73 -10.63 -16.21
C ARG A 411 2.00 -10.37 -17.70
N ALA A 412 1.28 -9.43 -18.33
CA ALA A 412 1.52 -9.06 -19.72
C ALA A 412 2.92 -8.45 -19.92
N ILE A 413 3.33 -7.52 -19.03
CA ILE A 413 4.68 -6.94 -19.05
C ILE A 413 5.73 -8.02 -18.81
N PHE A 414 5.54 -8.87 -17.81
CA PHE A 414 6.47 -9.94 -17.48
C PHE A 414 6.58 -10.99 -18.59
N GLN A 415 5.51 -11.25 -19.34
CA GLN A 415 5.55 -12.11 -20.51
C GLN A 415 6.38 -11.47 -21.63
N ARG A 416 6.26 -10.15 -21.86
CA ARG A 416 7.13 -9.42 -22.81
C ARG A 416 8.60 -9.46 -22.38
N MET A 417 8.89 -9.28 -21.08
CA MET A 417 10.23 -9.42 -20.53
C MET A 417 10.77 -10.85 -20.66
N LYS A 418 9.97 -11.89 -20.37
CA LYS A 418 10.39 -13.28 -20.55
C LYS A 418 10.66 -13.62 -22.00
N ASN A 419 9.81 -13.15 -22.92
CA ASN A 419 10.06 -13.32 -24.35
C ASN A 419 11.39 -12.67 -24.79
N TYR A 420 11.86 -11.67 -24.03
CA TYR A 420 13.15 -11.02 -24.24
C TYR A 420 14.33 -11.74 -23.55
N THR A 421 14.21 -12.08 -22.26
CA THR A 421 15.31 -12.63 -21.42
C THR A 421 15.42 -14.17 -21.47
N VAL A 422 14.31 -14.90 -21.55
CA VAL A 422 14.30 -16.37 -21.48
C VAL A 422 14.61 -16.96 -22.84
N SER A 423 15.91 -17.00 -23.11
CA SER A 423 16.52 -17.89 -24.07
C SER A 423 17.33 -18.96 -23.33
N LEU A 424 16.62 -19.92 -22.72
CA LEU A 424 17.28 -21.16 -22.29
C LEU A 424 16.37 -22.40 -22.25
N GLY A 425 15.12 -22.33 -22.69
CA GLY A 425 14.29 -23.53 -22.71
C GLY A 425 12.93 -23.29 -23.34
N CYS A 426 12.54 -24.19 -24.23
CA CYS A 426 11.25 -24.29 -24.89
C CYS A 426 11.03 -23.35 -26.08
N ILE A 427 11.08 -24.00 -27.25
CA ILE A 427 10.44 -23.69 -28.53
C ILE A 427 9.35 -22.60 -28.36
N HIS A 428 9.65 -21.36 -28.81
CA HIS A 428 8.78 -20.26 -29.27
C HIS A 428 9.38 -18.83 -29.09
N GLY A 429 10.62 -18.63 -28.64
CA GLY A 429 11.26 -17.30 -28.55
C GLY A 429 12.69 -17.25 -29.11
N ILE A 430 12.87 -16.79 -30.36
CA ILE A 430 14.07 -17.06 -31.19
C ILE A 430 14.93 -15.81 -31.44
N TYR A 431 14.84 -14.71 -30.70
CA TYR A 431 15.47 -13.47 -31.18
C TYR A 431 16.89 -13.24 -30.63
N ALA A 432 17.12 -12.75 -29.40
CA ALA A 432 18.45 -12.27 -29.00
C ALA A 432 19.58 -13.34 -28.95
N VAL A 433 19.39 -14.44 -28.22
CA VAL A 433 20.42 -15.48 -28.06
C VAL A 433 20.51 -16.40 -29.27
N SER A 434 19.40 -16.64 -30.00
CA SER A 434 19.47 -17.38 -31.25
C SER A 434 20.26 -16.62 -32.31
N ILE A 435 20.11 -15.29 -32.39
CA ILE A 435 20.92 -14.45 -33.28
C ILE A 435 22.40 -14.56 -32.90
N THR A 436 22.75 -14.46 -31.61
CA THR A 436 24.14 -14.59 -31.15
C THR A 436 24.72 -15.96 -31.51
N ILE A 437 23.99 -17.04 -31.23
CA ILE A 437 24.41 -18.41 -31.58
C ILE A 437 24.54 -18.58 -33.10
N ARG A 438 23.61 -18.03 -33.90
CA ARG A 438 23.66 -18.09 -35.37
C ARG A 438 24.83 -17.31 -35.95
N ILE A 439 25.14 -16.14 -35.40
CA ILE A 439 26.28 -15.31 -35.81
C ILE A 439 27.58 -16.05 -35.50
N VAL A 440 27.74 -16.53 -34.27
CA VAL A 440 28.97 -17.22 -33.83
C VAL A 440 29.17 -18.54 -34.60
N LEU A 441 28.16 -19.43 -34.62
CA LEU A 441 28.26 -20.69 -35.34
C LEU A 441 28.35 -20.50 -36.86
N GLY A 442 27.61 -19.55 -37.41
CA GLY A 442 27.59 -19.28 -38.85
C GLY A 442 28.95 -18.82 -39.36
N PHE A 443 29.55 -17.81 -38.72
CA PHE A 443 30.87 -17.34 -39.12
C PHE A 443 31.99 -18.34 -38.81
N MET A 444 31.89 -19.08 -37.69
CA MET A 444 32.83 -20.16 -37.39
C MET A 444 32.79 -21.29 -38.44
N LEU A 445 31.59 -21.71 -38.87
CA LEU A 445 31.45 -22.74 -39.90
C LEU A 445 31.91 -22.27 -41.28
N LEU A 446 31.68 -21.01 -41.63
CA LEU A 446 32.19 -20.41 -42.88
C LEU A 446 33.73 -20.40 -42.91
N ALA A 447 34.37 -20.02 -41.81
CA ALA A 447 35.82 -20.07 -41.67
C ALA A 447 36.35 -21.51 -41.72
N LEU A 448 35.69 -22.46 -41.04
CA LEU A 448 36.17 -23.83 -40.96
C LEU A 448 36.01 -24.62 -42.28
N ILE A 449 34.84 -24.54 -42.91
CA ILE A 449 34.49 -25.36 -44.09
C ILE A 449 35.02 -24.73 -45.37
N TRP A 450 34.85 -23.41 -45.53
CA TRP A 450 35.13 -22.70 -46.78
C TRP A 450 36.37 -21.80 -46.70
N GLN A 451 37.05 -21.72 -45.55
CA GLN A 451 38.21 -20.83 -45.34
C GLN A 451 37.87 -19.38 -45.72
N PHE A 452 36.63 -18.96 -45.45
CA PHE A 452 36.12 -17.64 -45.78
C PHE A 452 36.08 -16.75 -44.53
N ASP A 453 36.89 -15.69 -44.54
CA ASP A 453 36.93 -14.69 -43.48
C ASP A 453 35.86 -13.62 -43.74
N PHE A 454 34.84 -13.56 -42.88
CA PHE A 454 33.77 -12.58 -43.01
C PHE A 454 34.22 -11.19 -42.51
N PRO A 455 34.00 -10.10 -43.28
CA PRO A 455 34.45 -8.77 -42.88
C PRO A 455 33.84 -8.28 -41.55
N PRO A 456 34.64 -7.88 -40.55
CA PRO A 456 34.14 -7.39 -39.26
C PRO A 456 33.19 -6.19 -39.38
N PHE A 457 33.47 -5.25 -40.30
CA PHE A 457 32.63 -4.10 -40.57
C PHE A 457 31.17 -4.46 -40.96
N MET A 458 30.96 -5.56 -41.68
CA MET A 458 29.59 -6.02 -42.02
C MET A 458 28.85 -6.56 -40.79
N VAL A 459 29.56 -7.20 -39.86
CA VAL A 459 29.00 -7.65 -38.58
C VAL A 459 28.60 -6.45 -37.72
N LEU A 460 29.40 -5.39 -37.73
CA LEU A 460 29.09 -4.14 -37.05
C LEU A 460 27.80 -3.50 -37.59
N ILE A 461 27.60 -3.47 -38.91
CA ILE A 461 26.35 -2.95 -39.51
C ILE A 461 25.14 -3.79 -39.07
N ILE A 462 25.28 -5.12 -39.03
CA ILE A 462 24.21 -6.01 -38.54
C ILE A 462 23.88 -5.70 -37.09
N ALA A 463 24.89 -5.46 -36.24
CA ALA A 463 24.70 -5.11 -34.84
C ALA A 463 23.96 -3.77 -34.68
N ILE A 464 24.36 -2.73 -35.41
CA ILE A 464 23.70 -1.41 -35.38
C ILE A 464 22.23 -1.50 -35.79
N LEU A 465 21.94 -2.20 -36.90
CA LEU A 465 20.58 -2.37 -37.39
C LEU A 465 19.70 -3.16 -36.42
N ASN A 466 20.27 -4.20 -35.81
CA ASN A 466 19.60 -5.04 -34.82
C ASN A 466 19.24 -4.24 -33.56
N ASP A 467 20.20 -3.50 -33.00
CA ASP A 467 19.98 -2.70 -31.78
C ASP A 467 18.97 -1.56 -32.00
N GLY A 468 19.06 -0.89 -33.15
CA GLY A 468 18.09 0.14 -33.54
C GLY A 468 16.67 -0.39 -33.72
N LEU A 469 16.51 -1.59 -34.28
CA LEU A 469 15.18 -2.19 -34.47
C LEU A 469 14.56 -2.65 -33.13
N TYR A 470 15.38 -3.13 -32.19
CA TYR A 470 14.89 -3.59 -30.89
C TYR A 470 14.33 -2.45 -30.03
N SER A 471 14.96 -1.28 -30.05
CA SER A 471 14.50 -0.09 -29.32
C SER A 471 13.14 0.44 -29.82
N VAL A 472 12.80 0.23 -31.10
CA VAL A 472 11.54 0.74 -31.69
C VAL A 472 10.35 -0.22 -31.50
N ILE A 473 10.61 -1.52 -31.39
CA ILE A 473 9.55 -2.55 -31.25
C ILE A 473 9.00 -2.62 -29.81
N PHE A 474 9.74 -2.08 -28.85
CA PHE A 474 9.38 -1.98 -27.43
C PHE A 474 9.02 -0.54 -27.05
#